data_AF-A0A1G0NT46-F1
#
_entry.id   AF-A0A1G0NT46-F1
#
_cell.length_a   1.000
_cell.length_b   1.000
_cell.length_c   1.000
_cell.angle_alpha   90.00
_cell.angle_beta   90.00
_cell.angle_gamma   90.00
#
_symmetry.space_group_name_H-M   'P 1'
#
loop_
_entity.id
_entity.type
_entity.pdbx_description
1 polymer ?
#
loop_
_entity_poly.entity_id
_entity_poly.type
_entity_poly.pdbx_seq_one_letter_code
_entity_poly.pdbx_strand_id
1 'polypeptide(L)'
;MGDIKKNDLKPWQKHQWCLAQISGEFLARMEDLLDLYEQPYDANFPQVCFDERPCQLIGNQLVPLPMRPGSPRKEDYEYRRNGTCCVMLAVEPLRGRRMVRVFRHRTKREYARFMKALAQRYPHARRIRLVQDNLNTHNAGTFYELFAPEEAHRLMDKFEFHYTPKKASWLNMAEIELAALSKQCLDRRIGDQQTLTREVRSWEQKRNR
;
A
#
# COMPACT_ATOMS: atom_id res chain seq x y z
N MET A 1 -42.49 35.07 -10.85
CA MET A 1 -41.46 34.18 -10.27
C MET A 1 -40.54 33.80 -11.42
N GLY A 2 -39.37 34.44 -11.54
CA GLY A 2 -38.49 34.24 -12.70
C GLY A 2 -37.73 32.92 -12.58
N ASP A 3 -37.78 32.11 -13.63
CA ASP A 3 -37.00 30.88 -13.75
C ASP A 3 -35.50 31.18 -13.63
N ILE A 4 -34.88 30.64 -12.58
CA ILE A 4 -33.43 30.70 -12.41
C ILE A 4 -32.83 29.74 -13.45
N LYS A 5 -32.22 30.31 -14.50
CA LYS A 5 -31.41 29.54 -15.46
C LYS A 5 -30.33 28.79 -14.69
N LYS A 6 -30.38 27.45 -14.74
CA LYS A 6 -29.33 26.58 -14.21
C LYS A 6 -28.02 26.95 -14.90
N ASN A 7 -26.97 27.24 -14.13
CA ASN A 7 -25.65 27.51 -14.69
C ASN A 7 -25.11 26.24 -15.38
N ASP A 8 -24.70 26.37 -16.64
CA ASP A 8 -24.13 25.26 -17.42
C ASP A 8 -22.77 24.80 -16.87
N LEU A 9 -22.04 25.72 -16.23
CA LEU A 9 -20.80 25.42 -15.55
C LEU A 9 -21.07 24.80 -14.18
N LYS A 10 -20.54 23.60 -13.97
CA LYS A 10 -20.64 22.84 -12.71
C LYS A 10 -19.27 22.75 -12.04
N PRO A 11 -18.76 23.83 -11.41
CA PRO A 11 -17.41 23.88 -10.83
C PRO A 11 -17.17 22.87 -9.69
N TRP A 12 -18.24 22.27 -9.15
CA TRP A 12 -18.17 21.16 -8.18
C TRP A 12 -17.94 19.79 -8.85
N GLN A 13 -18.14 19.66 -10.16
CA GLN A 13 -17.82 18.45 -10.90
C GLN A 13 -16.34 18.45 -11.29
N LYS A 14 -15.63 17.43 -10.84
CA LYS A 14 -14.24 17.20 -11.21
C LYS A 14 -14.13 15.81 -11.83
N HIS A 15 -13.84 15.76 -13.11
CA HIS A 15 -13.48 14.51 -13.79
C HIS A 15 -11.96 14.38 -13.76
N GLN A 16 -11.47 13.21 -13.34
CA GLN A 16 -10.04 12.89 -13.31
C GLN A 16 -9.84 11.61 -14.12
N TRP A 17 -8.85 11.61 -15.00
CA TRP A 17 -8.47 10.45 -15.79
C TRP A 17 -6.99 10.15 -15.60
N CYS A 18 -6.68 8.88 -15.35
CA CYS A 18 -5.30 8.37 -15.31
C CYS A 18 -5.03 7.66 -16.64
N LEU A 19 -4.90 8.43 -17.72
CA LEU A 19 -4.55 7.87 -19.03
C LEU A 19 -3.03 7.78 -19.12
N ALA A 20 -2.52 6.56 -19.18
CA ALA A 20 -1.20 6.31 -19.72
C ALA A 20 -1.24 6.51 -21.24
N GLN A 21 -0.16 7.03 -21.82
CA GLN A 21 0.03 6.88 -23.25
C GLN A 21 0.21 5.39 -23.51
N ILE A 22 -0.68 4.78 -24.31
CA ILE A 22 -0.60 3.35 -24.65
C ILE A 22 0.58 3.18 -25.61
N SER A 23 1.75 2.90 -25.04
CA SER A 23 2.97 2.58 -25.77
C SER A 23 3.15 1.06 -25.86
N GLY A 24 4.09 0.61 -26.70
CA GLY A 24 4.46 -0.82 -26.72
C GLY A 24 4.95 -1.32 -25.36
N GLU A 25 5.71 -0.51 -24.62
CA GLU A 25 6.14 -0.85 -23.26
C GLU A 25 4.94 -0.96 -22.30
N PHE A 26 3.94 -0.08 -22.43
CA PHE A 26 2.73 -0.15 -21.62
C PHE A 26 1.99 -1.47 -21.85
N LEU A 27 1.77 -1.83 -23.11
CA LEU A 27 1.07 -3.06 -23.48
C LEU A 27 1.83 -4.30 -22.98
N ALA A 28 3.14 -4.38 -23.23
CA ALA A 28 3.95 -5.51 -22.78
C ALA A 28 3.91 -5.72 -21.25
N ARG A 29 3.95 -4.63 -20.46
CA ARG A 29 3.85 -4.70 -18.99
C ARG A 29 2.44 -5.05 -18.51
N MET A 30 1.43 -4.57 -19.22
CA MET A 30 0.04 -4.89 -18.92
C MET A 30 -0.24 -6.37 -19.17
N GLU A 31 0.14 -6.88 -20.35
CA GLU A 31 -0.01 -8.29 -20.73
C GLU A 31 0.75 -9.21 -19.77
N ASP A 32 2.01 -8.90 -19.44
CA ASP A 32 2.79 -9.64 -18.42
C ASP A 32 2.05 -9.76 -17.07
N LEU A 33 1.42 -8.67 -16.61
CA LEU A 33 0.65 -8.70 -15.36
C LEU A 33 -0.68 -9.45 -15.49
N LEU A 34 -1.38 -9.30 -16.61
CA LEU A 34 -2.64 -10.01 -16.85
C LEU A 34 -2.40 -11.52 -16.94
N ASP A 35 -1.39 -11.94 -17.70
CA ASP A 35 -0.97 -13.34 -17.80
C ASP A 35 -0.59 -13.90 -16.43
N LEU A 36 0.11 -13.12 -15.59
CA LEU A 36 0.45 -13.52 -14.23
C LEU A 36 -0.81 -13.67 -13.35
N TYR A 37 -1.76 -12.74 -13.42
CA TYR A 37 -3.01 -12.79 -12.63
C TYR A 37 -3.96 -13.92 -13.05
N GLU A 38 -3.88 -14.40 -14.28
CA GLU A 38 -4.67 -15.54 -14.76
C GLU A 38 -4.14 -16.89 -14.29
N GLN A 39 -2.89 -16.96 -13.80
CA GLN A 39 -2.30 -18.21 -13.37
C GLN A 39 -2.97 -18.78 -12.11
N PRO A 40 -3.12 -20.12 -12.02
CA PRO A 40 -3.62 -20.75 -10.81
C PRO A 40 -2.63 -20.57 -9.66
N TYR A 41 -3.14 -20.74 -8.44
CA TYR A 41 -2.32 -20.69 -7.25
C TYR A 41 -1.22 -21.76 -7.27
N ASP A 42 0.04 -21.32 -7.09
CA ASP A 42 1.20 -22.19 -6.90
C ASP A 42 1.99 -21.74 -5.65
N ALA A 43 2.12 -22.64 -4.67
CA ALA A 43 2.85 -22.39 -3.43
C ALA A 43 4.37 -22.25 -3.62
N ASN A 44 4.93 -22.77 -4.72
CA ASN A 44 6.33 -22.59 -5.09
C ASN A 44 6.59 -21.20 -5.69
N PHE A 45 5.56 -20.61 -6.29
CA PHE A 45 5.61 -19.31 -6.95
C PHE A 45 4.46 -18.39 -6.50
N PRO A 46 4.35 -18.08 -5.19
CA PRO A 46 3.30 -17.22 -4.69
C PRO A 46 3.32 -15.86 -5.40
N GLN A 47 2.14 -15.44 -5.84
CA GLN A 47 1.92 -14.12 -6.41
C GLN A 47 1.65 -13.13 -5.28
N VAL A 48 2.50 -12.12 -5.15
CA VAL A 48 2.40 -11.11 -4.10
C VAL A 48 2.41 -9.73 -4.75
N CYS A 49 1.44 -8.89 -4.39
CA CYS A 49 1.39 -7.50 -4.80
C CYS A 49 1.86 -6.61 -3.65
N PHE A 50 2.74 -5.67 -3.93
CA PHE A 50 3.30 -4.74 -2.96
C PHE A 50 3.00 -3.30 -3.36
N ASP A 51 2.70 -2.48 -2.34
CA ASP A 51 2.64 -1.03 -2.48
C ASP A 51 2.81 -0.33 -1.12
N GLU A 52 2.97 0.99 -1.17
CA GLU A 52 3.26 1.82 -0.02
C GLU A 52 2.43 3.11 0.00
N ARG A 53 1.99 3.51 1.20
CA ARG A 53 1.17 4.70 1.41
C ARG A 53 1.81 5.63 2.44
N PRO A 54 1.99 6.93 2.14
CA PRO A 54 2.32 7.92 3.15
C PRO A 54 1.12 8.18 4.07
N CYS A 55 1.38 8.29 5.37
CA CYS A 55 0.36 8.57 6.38
C CYS A 55 0.80 9.75 7.26
N GLN A 56 -0.11 10.69 7.49
CA GLN A 56 0.10 11.77 8.45
C GLN A 56 -0.23 11.28 9.85
N LEU A 57 0.61 11.64 10.82
CA LEU A 57 0.33 11.43 12.23
C LEU A 57 -0.42 12.65 12.76
N ILE A 58 -1.71 12.47 13.03
CA ILE A 58 -2.64 13.53 13.44
C ILE A 58 -3.08 13.26 14.87
N GLY A 59 -2.58 14.06 15.79
CA GLY A 59 -2.97 14.05 17.20
C GLY A 59 -4.12 15.02 17.47
N ASN A 60 -4.73 14.89 18.66
CA ASN A 60 -5.71 15.84 19.15
C ASN A 60 -5.01 16.96 19.94
N GLN A 61 -5.51 18.19 19.86
CA GLN A 61 -5.08 19.29 20.71
C GLN A 61 -5.64 19.15 22.13
N LEU A 62 -6.95 18.86 22.22
CA LEU A 62 -7.63 18.53 23.46
C LEU A 62 -7.97 17.04 23.52
N VAL A 63 -7.96 16.46 24.72
CA VAL A 63 -8.32 15.06 24.93
C VAL A 63 -9.78 14.84 24.51
N PRO A 64 -10.07 13.93 23.56
CA PRO A 64 -11.44 13.64 23.15
C PRO A 64 -12.30 13.13 24.30
N LEU A 65 -13.58 13.49 24.29
CA LEU A 65 -14.54 12.92 25.23
C LEU A 65 -15.07 11.58 24.67
N PRO A 66 -15.02 10.50 25.45
CA PRO A 66 -15.49 9.19 25.00
C PRO A 66 -17.01 9.19 24.81
N MET A 67 -17.48 8.28 23.97
CA MET A 67 -18.91 8.05 23.76
C MET A 67 -19.57 7.55 25.05
N ARG A 68 -20.81 7.99 25.29
CA ARG A 68 -21.68 7.54 26.37
C ARG A 68 -23.09 7.27 25.80
N PRO A 69 -23.96 6.49 26.48
CA PRO A 69 -25.35 6.36 26.04
C PRO A 69 -26.00 7.74 25.83
N GLY A 70 -26.55 7.99 24.64
CA GLY A 70 -27.13 9.28 24.27
C GLY A 70 -26.13 10.42 23.98
N SER A 71 -24.82 10.17 24.01
CA SER A 71 -23.80 11.18 23.73
C SER A 71 -22.70 10.65 22.82
N PRO A 72 -22.60 11.11 21.56
CA PRO A 72 -21.54 10.68 20.65
C PRO A 72 -20.17 11.11 21.18
N ARG A 73 -19.12 10.44 20.69
CA ARG A 73 -17.74 10.87 20.91
C ARG A 73 -17.59 12.33 20.45
N LYS A 74 -16.92 13.15 21.26
CA LYS A 74 -16.65 14.56 20.92
C LYS A 74 -15.15 14.71 20.70
N GLU A 75 -14.78 15.19 19.52
CA GLU A 75 -13.42 15.54 19.17
C GLU A 75 -13.35 17.05 18.93
N ASP A 76 -12.31 17.68 19.44
CA ASP A 76 -12.04 19.07 19.16
C ASP A 76 -11.73 19.27 17.68
N TYR A 77 -12.18 20.39 17.12
CA TYR A 77 -11.94 20.69 15.71
C TYR A 77 -10.44 20.86 15.43
N GLU A 78 -9.70 21.46 16.37
CA GLU A 78 -8.25 21.60 16.23
C GLU A 78 -7.52 20.26 16.32
N TYR A 79 -6.44 20.15 15.55
CA TYR A 79 -5.60 18.97 15.51
C TYR A 79 -4.14 19.37 15.47
N ARG A 80 -3.27 18.46 15.92
CA ARG A 80 -1.82 18.64 15.89
C ARG A 80 -1.20 17.69 14.87
N ARG A 81 -0.37 18.23 13.97
CA ARG A 81 0.45 17.40 13.06
C ARG A 81 1.72 16.96 13.78
N ASN A 82 1.89 15.66 13.95
CA ASN A 82 3.03 15.05 14.65
C ASN A 82 4.04 14.43 13.68
N GLY A 83 4.00 14.83 12.41
CA GLY A 83 4.87 14.34 11.34
C GLY A 83 4.18 13.33 10.43
N THR A 84 4.98 12.55 9.73
CA THR A 84 4.52 11.55 8.75
C THR A 84 5.22 10.21 8.98
N CYS A 85 4.59 9.16 8.49
CA CYS A 85 5.13 7.82 8.41
C CYS A 85 4.72 7.19 7.07
N CYS A 86 5.18 5.97 6.81
CA CYS A 86 4.85 5.21 5.63
C CYS A 86 4.33 3.82 6.03
N VAL A 87 3.18 3.44 5.49
CA VAL A 87 2.64 2.10 5.62
C VAL A 87 3.02 1.33 4.35
N MET A 88 3.74 0.24 4.52
CA MET A 88 4.10 -0.69 3.44
C MET A 88 3.21 -1.93 3.57
N LEU A 89 2.59 -2.34 2.47
CA LEU A 89 1.65 -3.46 2.42
C LEU A 89 2.05 -4.41 1.30
N ALA A 90 2.07 -5.70 1.61
CA ALA A 90 2.07 -6.78 0.63
C ALA A 90 0.82 -7.64 0.82
N VAL A 91 0.22 -8.10 -0.27
CA VAL A 91 -0.90 -9.03 -0.28
C VAL A 91 -0.62 -10.16 -1.25
N GLU A 92 -0.93 -11.38 -0.85
CA GLU A 92 -1.05 -12.55 -1.71
C GLU A 92 -2.53 -12.76 -2.02
N PRO A 93 -3.05 -12.27 -3.16
CA PRO A 93 -4.48 -12.18 -3.41
C PRO A 93 -5.16 -13.55 -3.38
N LEU A 94 -4.55 -14.55 -4.02
CA LEU A 94 -5.07 -15.91 -4.13
C LEU A 94 -5.17 -16.66 -2.79
N ARG A 95 -4.38 -16.27 -1.78
CA ARG A 95 -4.50 -16.81 -0.41
C ARG A 95 -5.27 -15.90 0.54
N GLY A 96 -5.54 -14.66 0.14
CA GLY A 96 -6.06 -13.64 1.05
C GLY A 96 -5.15 -13.43 2.26
N ARG A 97 -3.83 -13.34 2.07
CA ARG A 97 -2.88 -13.04 3.17
C ARG A 97 -2.19 -11.72 2.93
N ARG A 98 -2.13 -10.88 3.96
CA ARG A 98 -1.44 -9.59 3.96
C ARG A 98 -0.23 -9.59 4.90
N MET A 99 0.77 -8.79 4.57
CA MET A 99 1.81 -8.32 5.46
C MET A 99 1.78 -6.80 5.48
N VAL A 100 1.64 -6.19 6.66
CA VAL A 100 1.63 -4.73 6.77
C VAL A 100 2.65 -4.26 7.80
N ARG A 101 3.43 -3.25 7.47
CA ARG A 101 4.44 -2.67 8.37
C ARG A 101 4.41 -1.15 8.28
N VAL A 102 4.74 -0.52 9.40
CA VAL A 102 4.76 0.93 9.54
C VAL A 102 6.20 1.36 9.75
N PHE A 103 6.66 2.23 8.87
CA PHE A 103 8.01 2.79 8.91
C PHE A 103 7.95 4.30 9.09
N ARG A 104 8.99 4.86 9.72
CA ARG A 104 9.11 6.31 9.89
C ARG A 104 9.34 7.03 8.55
N HIS A 105 10.05 6.40 7.64
CA HIS A 105 10.42 6.97 6.34
C HIS A 105 10.11 6.00 5.21
N ARG A 106 9.99 6.54 4.00
CA ARG A 106 9.82 5.79 2.75
C ARG A 106 11.15 5.83 1.98
N THR A 107 12.12 5.02 2.39
CA THR A 107 13.43 4.94 1.72
C THR A 107 13.71 3.52 1.23
N LYS A 108 14.72 3.40 0.36
CA LYS A 108 15.32 2.11 -0.05
C LYS A 108 15.57 1.18 1.14
N ARG A 109 16.02 1.74 2.28
CA ARG A 109 16.34 0.98 3.48
C ARG A 109 15.12 0.33 4.11
N GLU A 110 14.02 1.05 4.18
CA GLU A 110 12.77 0.49 4.71
C GLU A 110 12.14 -0.51 3.73
N TYR A 111 12.20 -0.25 2.42
CA TYR A 111 11.80 -1.19 1.37
C TYR A 111 12.59 -2.52 1.47
N ALA A 112 13.92 -2.46 1.52
CA ALA A 112 14.76 -3.66 1.59
C ALA A 112 14.50 -4.49 2.85
N ARG A 113 14.30 -3.82 4.00
CA ARG A 113 13.91 -4.51 5.25
C ARG A 113 12.53 -5.16 5.13
N PHE A 114 11.57 -4.50 4.48
CA PHE A 114 10.26 -5.06 4.23
C PHE A 114 10.35 -6.31 3.34
N MET A 115 11.10 -6.23 2.23
CA MET A 115 11.30 -7.35 1.31
C MET A 115 12.02 -8.53 1.97
N LYS A 116 13.03 -8.27 2.80
CA LYS A 116 13.67 -9.32 3.60
C LYS A 116 12.69 -10.04 4.53
N ALA A 117 11.86 -9.28 5.25
CA ALA A 117 10.84 -9.85 6.13
C ALA A 117 9.73 -10.57 5.35
N LEU A 118 9.39 -10.09 4.14
CA LEU A 118 8.45 -10.76 3.24
C LEU A 118 9.01 -12.11 2.76
N ALA A 119 10.27 -12.15 2.31
CA ALA A 119 10.94 -13.38 1.90
C ALA A 119 10.94 -14.46 3.00
N GLN A 120 11.11 -14.04 4.26
CA GLN A 120 11.07 -14.93 5.43
C GLN A 120 9.69 -15.57 5.67
N ARG A 121 8.59 -14.99 5.15
CA ARG A 121 7.24 -15.61 5.24
C ARG A 121 7.05 -16.76 4.26
N TYR A 122 7.93 -16.91 3.27
CA TYR A 122 7.84 -17.93 2.24
C TYR A 122 9.11 -18.79 2.19
N PRO A 123 9.50 -19.47 3.28
CA PRO A 123 10.78 -20.19 3.33
C PRO A 123 10.88 -21.26 2.24
N HIS A 124 9.78 -21.95 1.93
CA HIS A 124 9.73 -23.05 0.97
C HIS A 124 9.42 -22.64 -0.47
N ALA A 125 8.99 -21.41 -0.73
CA ALA A 125 8.75 -20.95 -2.09
C ALA A 125 10.06 -20.94 -2.89
N ARG A 126 10.02 -21.33 -4.16
CA ARG A 126 11.18 -21.18 -5.04
C ARG A 126 11.44 -19.71 -5.36
N ARG A 127 10.40 -18.97 -5.75
CA ARG A 127 10.43 -17.52 -5.96
C ARG A 127 9.11 -16.89 -5.56
N ILE A 128 9.14 -15.61 -5.20
CA ILE A 128 7.95 -14.79 -5.00
C ILE A 128 7.79 -13.93 -6.25
N ARG A 129 6.67 -14.08 -6.96
CA ARG A 129 6.32 -13.25 -8.11
C ARG A 129 5.72 -11.96 -7.59
N LEU A 130 6.57 -10.94 -7.48
CA LEU A 130 6.28 -9.67 -6.82
C LEU A 130 5.80 -8.64 -7.84
N VAL A 131 4.53 -8.26 -7.76
CA VAL A 131 3.96 -7.13 -8.50
C VAL A 131 4.16 -5.85 -7.72
N GLN A 132 4.74 -4.82 -8.34
CA GLN A 132 4.94 -3.50 -7.73
C GLN A 132 5.05 -2.39 -8.79
N ASP A 133 5.06 -1.13 -8.37
CA ASP A 133 5.34 -0.02 -9.28
C ASP A 133 6.85 0.09 -9.61
N ASN A 134 7.19 0.90 -10.61
CA ASN A 134 8.56 1.11 -11.06
C ASN A 134 9.22 2.31 -10.36
N LEU A 135 9.07 2.42 -9.04
CA LEU A 135 9.78 3.43 -8.25
C LEU A 135 11.29 3.14 -8.25
N ASN A 136 12.13 4.18 -8.19
CA ASN A 136 13.60 4.04 -8.20
C ASN A 136 14.18 3.24 -7.01
N THR A 137 13.37 2.95 -5.99
CA THR A 137 13.72 2.10 -4.84
C THR A 137 13.35 0.64 -5.09
N HIS A 138 12.45 0.35 -6.02
CA HIS A 138 11.89 -0.98 -6.29
C HIS A 138 12.72 -1.69 -7.34
N ASN A 139 13.94 -2.08 -6.97
CA ASN A 139 14.82 -2.84 -7.86
C ASN A 139 15.82 -3.69 -7.08
N ALA A 140 16.49 -4.56 -7.82
CA ALA A 140 17.56 -5.44 -7.36
C ALA A 140 18.71 -4.69 -6.67
N GLY A 141 19.13 -3.55 -7.23
CA GLY A 141 20.27 -2.76 -6.75
C GLY A 141 20.09 -2.31 -5.31
N THR A 142 18.85 -2.01 -4.91
CA THR A 142 18.51 -1.67 -3.53
C THR A 142 18.96 -2.74 -2.52
N PHE A 143 18.93 -4.03 -2.86
CA PHE A 143 19.39 -5.07 -1.94
C PHE A 143 20.92 -5.05 -1.78
N TYR A 144 21.66 -4.90 -2.88
CA TYR A 144 23.13 -4.84 -2.87
C TYR A 144 23.66 -3.55 -2.22
N GLU A 145 22.91 -2.46 -2.27
CA GLU A 145 23.25 -1.22 -1.57
C GLU A 145 23.14 -1.35 -0.04
N LEU A 146 22.35 -2.30 0.47
CA LEU A 146 21.89 -2.29 1.87
C LEU A 146 22.20 -3.56 2.67
N PHE A 147 22.53 -4.66 2.00
CA PHE A 147 22.83 -5.93 2.64
C PHE A 147 24.19 -6.46 2.18
N ALA A 148 24.75 -7.40 2.95
CA ALA A 148 25.93 -8.14 2.53
C ALA A 148 25.68 -8.84 1.19
N PRO A 149 26.69 -9.00 0.32
CA PRO A 149 26.52 -9.55 -1.02
C PRO A 149 25.75 -10.90 -1.05
N GLU A 150 26.04 -11.80 -0.12
CA GLU A 150 25.39 -13.12 -0.04
C GLU A 150 23.89 -13.00 0.32
N GLU A 151 23.56 -12.06 1.21
CA GLU A 151 22.19 -11.75 1.58
C GLU A 151 21.42 -11.11 0.43
N ALA A 152 22.05 -10.14 -0.25
CA ALA A 152 21.47 -9.44 -1.38
C ALA A 152 21.20 -10.41 -2.54
N HIS A 153 22.16 -11.27 -2.88
CA HIS A 153 22.02 -12.29 -3.91
C HIS A 153 20.89 -13.27 -3.57
N ARG A 154 20.83 -13.75 -2.32
CA ARG A 154 19.75 -14.65 -1.89
C ARG A 154 18.37 -14.00 -1.99
N LEU A 155 18.25 -12.71 -1.66
CA LEU A 155 16.98 -11.99 -1.86
C LEU A 155 16.66 -11.82 -3.34
N MET A 156 17.66 -11.55 -4.18
CA MET A 156 17.47 -11.48 -5.62
C MET A 156 17.00 -12.81 -6.22
N ASP A 157 17.55 -13.93 -5.78
CA ASP A 157 17.09 -15.25 -6.21
C ASP A 157 15.66 -15.54 -5.76
N LYS A 158 15.23 -14.92 -4.66
CA LYS A 158 13.92 -15.12 -4.04
C LYS A 158 12.81 -14.33 -4.72
N PHE A 159 13.10 -13.22 -5.40
CA PHE A 159 12.10 -12.35 -5.99
C PHE A 159 12.16 -12.35 -7.51
N GLU A 160 10.99 -12.52 -8.12
CA GLU A 160 10.75 -12.29 -9.55
C GLU A 160 9.89 -11.04 -9.67
N PHE A 161 10.44 -9.96 -10.23
CA PHE A 161 9.78 -8.66 -10.25
C PHE A 161 8.91 -8.48 -11.50
N HIS A 162 7.63 -8.18 -11.28
CA HIS A 162 6.70 -7.71 -12.30
C HIS A 162 6.32 -6.26 -12.00
N TYR A 163 6.49 -5.39 -12.98
CA TYR A 163 6.29 -3.95 -12.80
C TYR A 163 4.99 -3.49 -13.47
N THR A 164 4.18 -2.72 -12.74
CA THR A 164 3.00 -2.08 -13.32
C THR A 164 3.41 -1.06 -14.38
N PRO A 165 2.65 -0.93 -15.49
CA PRO A 165 2.84 0.17 -16.41
C PRO A 165 2.76 1.54 -15.72
N LYS A 166 3.49 2.52 -16.27
CA LYS A 166 3.41 3.90 -15.77
C LYS A 166 1.97 4.39 -15.86
N LYS A 167 1.48 5.05 -14.80
CA LYS A 167 0.09 5.53 -14.67
C LYS A 167 -0.97 4.41 -14.74
N ALA A 168 -0.63 3.20 -14.32
CA ALA A 168 -1.56 2.08 -14.21
C ALA A 168 -1.57 1.44 -12.83
N SER A 169 -1.55 2.24 -11.76
CA SER A 169 -1.62 1.71 -10.39
C SER A 169 -2.90 0.92 -10.11
N TRP A 170 -3.96 1.14 -10.90
CA TRP A 170 -5.19 0.35 -10.87
C TRP A 170 -4.99 -1.15 -11.21
N LEU A 171 -3.86 -1.53 -11.83
CA LEU A 171 -3.46 -2.93 -12.03
C LEU A 171 -2.79 -3.55 -10.79
N ASN A 172 -2.40 -2.76 -9.79
CA ASN A 172 -1.77 -3.27 -8.57
C ASN A 172 -2.82 -3.63 -7.53
N MET A 173 -3.02 -4.92 -7.24
CA MET A 173 -4.00 -5.34 -6.23
C MET A 173 -3.66 -4.86 -4.81
N ALA A 174 -2.41 -4.46 -4.53
CA ALA A 174 -2.05 -3.88 -3.23
C ALA A 174 -2.74 -2.53 -2.97
N GLU A 175 -3.04 -1.74 -4.02
CA GLU A 175 -3.77 -0.47 -3.90
C GLU A 175 -5.19 -0.69 -3.36
N ILE A 176 -5.84 -1.79 -3.74
CA ILE A 176 -7.17 -2.17 -3.24
C ILE A 176 -7.11 -2.42 -1.72
N GLU A 177 -6.08 -3.13 -1.26
CA GLU A 177 -5.88 -3.41 0.16
C GLU A 177 -5.47 -2.17 0.96
N LEU A 178 -4.66 -1.27 0.38
CA LEU A 178 -4.35 0.02 0.98
C LEU A 178 -5.60 0.91 1.10
N ALA A 179 -6.49 0.89 0.11
CA ALA A 179 -7.78 1.58 0.18
C ALA A 179 -8.67 0.98 1.28
N ALA A 180 -8.72 -0.35 1.42
CA ALA A 180 -9.45 -1.02 2.49
C ALA A 180 -8.88 -0.66 3.87
N LEU A 181 -7.55 -0.72 4.04
CA LEU A 181 -6.87 -0.32 5.27
C LEU A 181 -7.17 1.14 5.61
N SER A 182 -7.12 2.03 4.62
CA SER A 182 -7.43 3.46 4.81
C SER A 182 -8.81 3.63 5.41
N LYS A 183 -9.84 3.04 4.79
CA LYS A 183 -11.24 3.19 5.22
C LYS A 183 -11.54 2.50 6.54
N GLN A 184 -10.95 1.33 6.77
CA GLN A 184 -11.31 0.47 7.91
C GLN A 184 -10.49 0.75 9.18
N CYS A 185 -9.29 1.33 9.04
CA CYS A 185 -8.35 1.49 10.15
C CYS A 185 -7.84 2.92 10.31
N LEU A 186 -7.51 3.59 9.19
CA LEU A 186 -6.77 4.86 9.21
C LEU A 186 -7.67 6.09 9.08
N ASP A 187 -8.98 5.92 8.88
CA ASP A 187 -9.96 7.01 8.76
C ASP A 187 -10.34 7.60 10.14
N ARG A 188 -9.30 8.01 10.88
CA ARG A 188 -9.38 8.63 12.21
C ARG A 188 -8.06 9.26 12.59
N ARG A 189 -8.08 10.12 13.61
CA ARG A 189 -6.85 10.73 14.17
C ARG A 189 -6.00 9.69 14.90
N ILE A 190 -4.76 9.50 14.43
CA ILE A 190 -3.73 8.68 15.07
C ILE A 190 -2.48 9.54 15.20
N GLY A 191 -2.13 9.93 16.42
CA GLY A 191 -1.12 10.94 16.69
C GLY A 191 0.32 10.44 16.72
N ASP A 192 0.54 9.13 16.77
CA ASP A 192 1.87 8.56 16.95
C ASP A 192 2.05 7.23 16.20
N GLN A 193 3.29 6.93 15.84
CA GLN A 193 3.63 5.75 15.03
C GLN A 193 3.39 4.44 15.79
N GLN A 194 3.53 4.42 17.11
CA GLN A 194 3.37 3.19 17.91
C GLN A 194 1.91 2.75 17.92
N THR A 195 0.98 3.69 18.13
CA THR A 195 -0.45 3.47 17.99
C THR A 195 -0.79 3.04 16.56
N LEU A 196 -0.31 3.75 15.53
CA LEU A 196 -0.58 3.38 14.14
C LEU A 196 -0.12 1.94 13.84
N THR A 197 1.06 1.54 14.34
CA THR A 197 1.59 0.18 14.19
C THR A 197 0.70 -0.86 14.86
N ARG A 198 0.21 -0.61 16.08
CA ARG A 198 -0.68 -1.52 16.80
C ARG A 198 -2.00 -1.70 16.06
N GLU A 199 -2.58 -0.61 15.56
CA GLU A 199 -3.86 -0.61 14.86
C GLU A 199 -3.78 -1.33 13.51
N VAL A 200 -2.74 -1.02 12.73
CA VAL A 200 -2.46 -1.70 11.46
C VAL A 200 -2.22 -3.19 11.67
N ARG A 201 -1.51 -3.59 12.74
CA ARG A 201 -1.31 -5.01 13.09
C ARG A 201 -2.60 -5.71 13.47
N SER A 202 -3.47 -5.05 14.24
CA SER A 202 -4.81 -5.58 14.59
C SER A 202 -5.65 -5.79 13.32
N TRP A 203 -5.63 -4.82 12.41
CA TRP A 203 -6.29 -4.91 11.11
C TRP A 203 -5.73 -6.07 10.26
N GLU A 204 -4.41 -6.22 10.15
CA GLU A 204 -3.73 -7.32 9.44
C GLU A 204 -4.22 -8.67 9.99
N GLN A 205 -4.21 -8.85 11.32
CA GLN A 205 -4.63 -10.08 11.97
C GLN A 205 -6.10 -10.40 11.69
N LYS A 206 -6.98 -9.40 11.70
CA LYS A 206 -8.41 -9.60 11.41
C LYS A 206 -8.66 -9.98 9.94
N ARG A 207 -7.91 -9.39 9.00
CA ARG A 207 -8.05 -9.62 7.55
C ARG A 207 -7.38 -10.90 7.04
N ASN A 208 -6.52 -11.51 7.86
CA ASN A 208 -5.84 -12.77 7.57
C ASN A 208 -6.50 -13.99 8.24
N ARG A 209 -7.62 -13.80 8.93
CA ARG A 209 -8.50 -14.88 9.41
C ARG A 209 -9.44 -15.30 8.29
#